data_AF-A0A6V8CFT6-F1
#
_entry.id   AF-A0A6V8CFT6-F1
#
_cell.length_a   1.000
_cell.length_b   1.000
_cell.length_c   1.000
_cell.angle_alpha   90.00
_cell.angle_beta   90.00
_cell.angle_gamma   90.00
#
_symmetry.space_group_name_H-M   'P 1'
#
loop_
_entity.id
_entity.type
_entity.pdbx_description
1 polymer ?
#
loop_
_entity_poly.entity_id
_entity_poly.type
_entity_poly.pdbx_seq_one_letter_code
_entity_poly.pdbx_strand_id
1 'polypeptide(L)'
;MLSSIVGAKRSFAGTTTHAVTRLGPGKIDWRHFGEIQLTSNNPFFEVFEKAKLNPKKYDDINSILWLKLLYNVAINPLSAIIGRPNGALLTEPLRSECLSIFFEAVQVARYEGIMLPENHELETNLLDLISNTSENICSMLQDVKRGNITEIEMLSGEVVRRGEIHGIPTPKNALLLTQVQALQI
;
A
#
# COMPACT_ATOMS: atom_id res chain seq x y z
N MET A 1 -1.30 18.33 -2.10
CA MET A 1 -1.46 17.60 -0.81
C MET A 1 -2.64 18.21 -0.07
N LEU A 2 -3.47 17.45 0.68
CA LEU A 2 -4.65 18.01 1.36
C LEU A 2 -4.30 19.21 2.27
N SER A 3 -3.15 19.14 2.94
CA SER A 3 -2.59 20.19 3.79
C SER A 3 -2.32 21.51 3.05
N SER A 4 -2.08 21.52 1.73
CA SER A 4 -1.92 22.75 0.96
C SER A 4 -3.25 23.46 0.70
N ILE A 5 -4.37 22.77 0.88
CA ILE A 5 -5.72 23.29 0.69
C ILE A 5 -6.30 23.71 2.05
N VAL A 6 -6.23 22.81 3.05
CA VAL A 6 -6.87 23.04 4.37
C VAL A 6 -5.89 23.49 5.45
N GLY A 7 -4.58 23.49 5.19
CA GLY A 7 -3.55 23.87 6.16
C GLY A 7 -3.11 22.70 7.05
N ALA A 8 -1.82 22.65 7.39
CA ALA A 8 -1.20 21.55 8.12
C ALA A 8 -1.87 21.24 9.48
N LYS A 9 -2.36 22.26 10.20
CA LYS A 9 -3.05 22.10 11.50
C LYS A 9 -4.45 21.47 11.39
N ARG A 10 -5.00 21.35 10.18
CA ARG A 10 -6.33 20.79 9.91
C ARG A 10 -6.27 19.54 9.03
N SER A 11 -5.08 18.95 8.89
CA SER A 11 -4.86 17.71 8.15
C SER A 11 -4.23 16.68 9.07
N PHE A 12 -4.80 15.47 9.11
CA PHE A 12 -4.32 14.38 9.95
C PHE A 12 -4.14 13.13 9.10
N ALA A 13 -3.05 12.42 9.35
CA ALA A 13 -2.74 11.17 8.68
C ALA A 13 -3.48 10.00 9.35
N GLY A 14 -3.85 9.02 8.52
CA GLY A 14 -4.41 7.76 8.98
C GLY A 14 -4.54 6.76 7.83
N THR A 15 -4.72 5.50 8.19
CA THR A 15 -4.96 4.41 7.25
C THR A 15 -5.94 3.41 7.86
N THR A 16 -6.44 2.49 7.06
CA THR A 16 -7.29 1.41 7.51
C THR A 16 -6.85 0.06 6.96
N THR A 17 -7.10 -0.98 7.74
CA THR A 17 -6.99 -2.39 7.33
C THR A 17 -8.37 -3.04 7.15
N HIS A 18 -9.47 -2.30 7.31
CA HIS A 18 -10.79 -2.82 6.93
C HIS A 18 -10.81 -3.12 5.43
N ALA A 19 -11.23 -4.34 5.07
CA ALA A 19 -11.43 -4.71 3.67
C ALA A 19 -12.92 -4.66 3.33
N VAL A 20 -13.28 -3.78 2.40
CA VAL A 20 -14.67 -3.57 1.97
C VAL A 20 -14.74 -3.65 0.46
N THR A 21 -15.67 -4.47 -0.05
CA THR A 21 -15.99 -4.52 -1.48
C THR A 21 -17.28 -3.77 -1.74
N ARG A 22 -17.28 -2.84 -2.69
CA ARG A 22 -18.53 -2.25 -3.16
C ARG A 22 -19.23 -3.23 -4.12
N LEU A 23 -20.46 -3.64 -3.78
CA LEU A 23 -21.29 -4.52 -4.60
C LEU A 23 -22.23 -3.73 -5.52
N GLY A 24 -22.50 -2.46 -5.20
CA GLY A 24 -23.36 -1.57 -5.98
C GLY A 24 -23.72 -0.30 -5.21
N PRO A 25 -24.62 0.56 -5.74
CA PRO A 25 -25.16 1.71 -5.00
C PRO A 25 -25.78 1.27 -3.66
N GLY A 26 -25.29 1.83 -2.55
CA GLY A 26 -25.78 1.51 -1.20
C GLY A 26 -25.47 0.09 -0.70
N LYS A 27 -24.71 -0.72 -1.43
CA LYS A 27 -24.41 -2.11 -1.08
C LYS A 27 -22.91 -2.34 -0.98
N ILE A 28 -22.48 -2.77 0.20
CA ILE A 28 -21.09 -3.15 0.48
C ILE A 28 -21.04 -4.55 1.08
N ASP A 29 -19.91 -5.21 0.91
CA ASP A 29 -19.52 -6.44 1.57
C ASP A 29 -18.29 -6.16 2.43
N TRP A 30 -18.45 -6.23 3.75
CA TRP A 30 -17.36 -6.00 4.70
C TRP A 30 -16.61 -7.31 4.94
N ARG A 31 -15.66 -7.58 4.05
CA ARG A 31 -14.88 -8.81 3.96
C ARG A 31 -14.02 -9.07 5.19
N HIS A 32 -13.40 -8.03 5.72
CA HIS A 32 -12.49 -8.13 6.87
C HIS A 32 -12.65 -6.94 7.82
N PHE A 33 -12.94 -7.25 9.08
CA PHE A 33 -12.98 -6.28 10.16
C PHE A 33 -11.57 -6.05 10.72
N GLY A 34 -10.87 -5.07 10.15
CA GLY A 34 -9.60 -4.56 10.64
C GLY A 34 -9.71 -3.41 11.64
N GLU A 35 -8.90 -2.38 11.44
CA GLU A 35 -8.77 -1.21 12.33
C GLU A 35 -8.60 0.09 11.53
N ILE A 36 -8.84 1.22 12.21
CA ILE A 36 -8.51 2.57 11.74
C ILE A 36 -7.26 3.03 12.49
N GLN A 37 -6.14 3.18 11.80
CA GLN A 37 -4.86 3.59 12.39
C GLN A 37 -4.68 5.09 12.19
N LEU A 38 -4.54 5.84 13.28
CA LEU A 38 -4.52 7.30 13.30
C LEU A 38 -3.25 7.82 13.97
N THR A 39 -2.81 9.00 13.56
CA THR A 39 -1.83 9.75 14.36
C THR A 39 -2.35 10.02 15.77
N SER A 40 -1.47 10.00 16.78
CA SER A 40 -1.87 10.07 18.19
C SER A 40 -2.63 11.34 18.58
N ASN A 41 -2.35 12.45 17.89
CA ASN A 41 -3.03 13.74 18.07
C ASN A 41 -4.32 13.90 17.22
N ASN A 42 -4.81 12.83 16.57
CA ASN A 42 -5.99 12.92 15.72
C ASN A 42 -7.26 13.24 16.55
N PRO A 43 -7.97 14.35 16.27
CA PRO A 43 -9.11 14.80 17.07
C PRO A 43 -10.37 13.96 16.85
N PHE A 44 -10.39 13.07 15.86
CA PHE A 44 -11.56 12.27 15.50
C PHE A 44 -11.54 10.85 16.10
N PHE A 45 -10.58 10.50 16.95
CA PHE A 45 -10.48 9.17 17.55
C PHE A 45 -11.79 8.71 18.21
N GLU A 46 -12.39 9.55 19.06
CA GLU A 46 -13.66 9.24 19.74
C GLU A 46 -14.83 9.06 18.77
N VAL A 47 -14.79 9.71 17.60
CA VAL A 47 -15.83 9.55 16.56
C VAL A 47 -15.76 8.13 16.00
N PHE A 48 -14.55 7.66 15.67
CA PHE A 48 -14.34 6.28 15.20
C PHE A 48 -14.63 5.23 16.28
N GLU A 49 -14.34 5.52 17.56
CA GLU A 49 -14.71 4.64 18.68
C GLU A 49 -16.22 4.52 18.82
N LYS A 50 -16.94 5.66 18.84
CA LYS A 50 -18.41 5.67 18.91
C LYS A 50 -19.03 4.94 17.71
N ALA A 51 -18.41 5.03 16.55
CA ALA A 51 -18.80 4.30 15.34
C ALA A 51 -18.42 2.81 15.37
N LYS A 52 -17.70 2.33 16.40
CA LYS A 52 -17.22 0.95 16.54
C LYS A 52 -16.33 0.50 15.37
N LEU A 53 -15.50 1.41 14.86
CA LEU A 53 -14.56 1.17 13.77
C LEU A 53 -13.15 0.80 14.25
N ASN A 54 -13.01 0.34 15.50
CA ASN A 54 -11.75 -0.14 16.06
C ASN A 54 -10.55 0.81 15.81
N PRO A 55 -10.61 2.08 16.23
CA PRO A 55 -9.51 3.00 16.00
C PRO A 55 -8.33 2.71 16.94
N LYS A 56 -7.11 2.95 16.44
CA LYS A 56 -5.86 2.88 17.19
C LYS A 56 -5.01 4.11 16.92
N LYS A 57 -4.31 4.57 17.97
CA LYS A 57 -3.39 5.71 17.91
C LYS A 57 -1.96 5.23 17.78
N TYR A 58 -1.20 5.90 16.93
CA TYR A 58 0.22 5.66 16.70
C TYR A 58 0.97 6.99 16.77
N ASP A 59 2.07 7.00 17.53
CA ASP A 59 2.96 8.16 17.57
C ASP A 59 3.72 8.30 16.26
N ASP A 60 4.22 7.19 15.71
CA ASP A 60 4.83 7.13 14.39
C ASP A 60 3.87 6.54 13.36
N ILE A 61 2.92 7.37 12.93
CA ILE A 61 2.01 7.01 11.83
C ILE A 61 2.74 6.91 10.48
N ASN A 62 3.88 7.56 10.32
CA ASN A 62 4.61 7.57 9.06
C ASN A 62 5.19 6.20 8.77
N SER A 63 5.79 5.53 9.75
CA SER A 63 6.26 4.15 9.59
C SER A 63 5.14 3.19 9.24
N ILE A 64 3.95 3.38 9.80
CA ILE A 64 2.76 2.58 9.46
C ILE A 64 2.32 2.81 8.01
N LEU A 65 2.27 4.07 7.57
CA LEU A 65 1.90 4.41 6.19
C LEU A 65 2.92 3.88 5.18
N TRP A 66 4.21 4.00 5.48
CA TRP A 66 5.28 3.49 4.65
C TRP A 66 5.23 1.97 4.57
N LEU A 67 5.04 1.25 5.68
CA LEU A 67 4.95 -0.20 5.66
C LEU A 67 3.79 -0.69 4.78
N LYS A 68 2.63 -0.02 4.86
CA LYS A 68 1.50 -0.31 3.97
C LYS A 68 1.83 -0.02 2.51
N LEU A 69 2.47 1.11 2.23
CA LEU A 69 2.94 1.46 0.89
C LEU A 69 3.85 0.34 0.36
N LEU A 70 4.88 -0.04 1.12
CA LEU A 70 5.86 -1.07 0.76
C LEU A 70 5.21 -2.40 0.35
N TYR A 71 4.22 -2.88 1.12
CA TYR A 71 3.49 -4.10 0.74
C TYR A 71 2.68 -3.92 -0.53
N ASN A 72 2.00 -2.78 -0.68
CA ASN A 72 1.20 -2.48 -1.87
C ASN A 72 2.07 -2.34 -3.13
N VAL A 73 3.24 -1.71 -3.08
CA VAL A 73 4.14 -1.59 -4.25
C VAL A 73 4.69 -2.94 -4.70
N ALA A 74 4.98 -3.84 -3.76
CA ALA A 74 5.51 -5.16 -4.07
C ALA A 74 4.44 -6.10 -4.66
N ILE A 75 3.22 -6.07 -4.12
CA ILE A 75 2.17 -7.04 -4.44
C ILE A 75 1.28 -6.53 -5.59
N ASN A 76 0.74 -5.32 -5.48
CA ASN A 76 -0.41 -4.91 -6.29
C ASN A 76 -0.08 -4.79 -7.78
N PRO A 77 1.01 -4.10 -8.20
CA PRO A 77 1.36 -3.97 -9.61
C PRO A 77 1.68 -5.31 -10.26
N LEU A 78 2.47 -6.17 -9.60
CA LEU A 78 2.81 -7.49 -10.12
C LEU A 78 1.56 -8.35 -10.32
N SER A 79 0.70 -8.48 -9.30
CA SER A 79 -0.55 -9.23 -9.40
C SER A 79 -1.47 -8.67 -10.50
N ALA A 80 -1.53 -7.35 -10.66
CA ALA A 80 -2.30 -6.70 -11.71
C ALA A 80 -1.80 -7.05 -13.12
N ILE A 81 -0.49 -7.00 -13.34
CA ILE A 81 0.14 -7.30 -14.64
C ILE A 81 -0.04 -8.77 -15.01
N ILE A 82 0.18 -9.70 -14.08
CA ILE A 82 0.09 -11.14 -14.37
C ILE A 82 -1.36 -11.65 -14.37
N GLY A 83 -2.32 -10.86 -13.87
CA GLY A 83 -3.73 -11.24 -13.81
C GLY A 83 -4.08 -12.31 -12.76
N ARG A 84 -3.21 -12.55 -11.76
CA ARG A 84 -3.34 -13.65 -10.78
C ARG A 84 -3.46 -13.15 -9.33
N PRO A 85 -4.07 -13.94 -8.42
CA PRO A 85 -4.09 -13.66 -6.99
C PRO A 85 -2.69 -13.51 -6.37
N ASN A 86 -2.62 -12.91 -5.17
CA ASN A 86 -1.35 -12.62 -4.47
C ASN A 86 -0.47 -13.87 -4.34
N GLY A 87 -1.05 -15.05 -4.10
CA GLY A 87 -0.32 -16.29 -3.89
C GLY A 87 0.59 -16.72 -5.05
N ALA A 88 0.34 -16.22 -6.27
CA ALA A 88 1.23 -16.45 -7.42
C ALA A 88 2.63 -15.87 -7.20
N LEU A 89 2.77 -14.87 -6.32
CA LEU A 89 4.04 -14.22 -5.99
C LEU A 89 4.92 -15.04 -5.05
N LEU A 90 4.44 -16.18 -4.53
CA LEU A 90 5.26 -17.08 -3.69
C LEU A 90 6.17 -18.01 -4.50
N THR A 91 5.95 -18.09 -5.82
CA THR A 91 6.67 -19.00 -6.72
C THR A 91 7.64 -18.24 -7.62
N GLU A 92 8.81 -18.83 -7.90
CA GLU A 92 9.76 -18.24 -8.85
C GLU A 92 9.24 -18.24 -10.29
N PRO A 93 9.61 -17.25 -11.12
CA PRO A 93 10.52 -16.13 -10.82
C PRO A 93 9.85 -14.93 -10.12
N LEU A 94 8.54 -15.02 -9.80
CA LEU A 94 7.78 -13.87 -9.27
C LEU A 94 8.16 -13.52 -7.83
N ARG A 95 8.56 -14.52 -7.03
CA ARG A 95 9.00 -14.31 -5.65
C ARG A 95 10.24 -13.41 -5.58
N SER A 96 11.28 -13.74 -6.34
CA SER A 96 12.49 -12.92 -6.40
C SER A 96 12.24 -11.52 -6.95
N GLU A 97 11.35 -11.38 -7.93
CA GLU A 97 10.97 -10.08 -8.47
C GLU A 97 10.22 -9.23 -7.43
N CYS A 98 9.25 -9.82 -6.74
CA CYS A 98 8.48 -9.18 -5.67
C CYS A 98 9.40 -8.64 -4.56
N LEU A 99 10.35 -9.46 -4.09
CA LEU A 99 11.33 -9.04 -3.08
C LEU A 99 12.24 -7.92 -3.60
N SER A 100 12.67 -7.99 -4.86
CA SER A 100 13.52 -6.96 -5.45
C SER A 100 12.81 -5.60 -5.53
N ILE A 101 11.55 -5.58 -5.98
CA ILE A 101 10.70 -4.38 -6.02
C ILE A 101 10.49 -3.81 -4.62
N PHE A 102 10.20 -4.69 -3.66
CA PHE A 102 10.02 -4.32 -2.27
C PHE A 102 11.27 -3.64 -1.69
N PHE A 103 12.45 -4.22 -1.92
CA PHE A 103 13.70 -3.69 -1.36
C PHE A 103 14.23 -2.43 -2.06
N GLU A 104 13.84 -2.14 -3.31
CA GLU A 104 14.02 -0.80 -3.89
C GLU A 104 13.25 0.25 -3.06
N ALA A 105 11.98 -0.02 -2.78
CA ALA A 105 11.14 0.89 -2.01
C ALA A 105 11.58 1.01 -0.54
N VAL A 106 12.08 -0.06 0.08
CA VAL A 106 12.65 -0.03 1.45
C VAL A 106 13.86 0.90 1.52
N GLN A 107 14.72 0.92 0.51
CA GLN A 107 15.88 1.83 0.50
C GLN A 107 15.44 3.29 0.50
N VAL A 108 14.43 3.64 -0.30
CA VAL A 108 13.85 4.99 -0.31
C VAL A 108 13.24 5.32 1.04
N ALA A 109 12.47 4.39 1.63
CA ALA A 109 11.85 4.59 2.94
C ALA A 109 12.88 4.84 4.06
N ARG A 110 13.96 4.05 4.11
CA ARG A 110 15.04 4.25 5.09
C ARG A 110 15.73 5.61 4.91
N TYR A 111 15.93 6.05 3.66
CA TYR A 111 16.51 7.36 3.39
C TYR A 111 15.61 8.52 3.84
N GLU A 112 14.29 8.32 3.76
CA GLU A 112 13.27 9.23 4.31
C GLU A 112 13.21 9.24 5.85
N GLY A 113 14.12 8.51 6.52
CA GLY A 113 14.20 8.45 7.98
C GLY A 113 13.17 7.52 8.63
N ILE A 114 12.56 6.62 7.84
CA ILE A 114 11.58 5.67 8.36
C ILE A 114 12.27 4.54 9.09
N MET A 115 11.85 4.32 10.33
CA MET A 115 12.34 3.25 11.17
C MET A 115 11.65 1.94 10.77
N LEU A 116 12.35 1.14 9.96
CA LEU A 116 11.88 -0.16 9.52
C LEU A 116 12.65 -1.28 10.24
N PRO A 117 12.01 -2.45 10.43
CA PRO A 117 12.70 -3.65 10.86
C PRO A 117 13.89 -4.04 9.97
N GLU A 118 14.64 -5.03 10.45
CA GLU A 118 15.73 -5.64 9.69
C GLU A 118 15.22 -6.32 8.42
N ASN A 119 16.08 -6.41 7.39
CA ASN A 119 15.67 -6.92 6.08
C ASN A 119 15.08 -8.33 6.13
N HIS A 120 15.64 -9.21 6.96
CA HIS A 120 15.16 -10.59 7.10
C HIS A 120 13.73 -10.62 7.68
N GLU A 121 13.44 -9.77 8.66
CA GLU A 121 12.11 -9.66 9.25
C GLU A 121 11.11 -9.07 8.26
N LEU A 122 11.51 -8.03 7.50
CA LEU A 122 10.68 -7.45 6.45
C LEU A 122 10.35 -8.46 5.35
N GLU A 123 11.32 -9.26 4.92
CA GLU A 123 11.12 -10.32 3.94
C GLU A 123 10.14 -11.38 4.47
N THR A 124 10.35 -11.88 5.69
CA THR A 124 9.43 -12.83 6.34
C THR A 124 8.02 -12.25 6.40
N ASN A 125 7.87 -11.01 6.85
CA ASN A 125 6.56 -10.36 6.98
C ASN A 125 5.86 -10.18 5.62
N LEU A 126 6.59 -9.81 4.57
CA LEU A 126 6.02 -9.71 3.22
C LEU A 126 5.52 -11.07 2.72
N LEU A 127 6.33 -12.12 2.89
CA LEU A 127 5.99 -13.45 2.40
C LEU A 127 4.82 -14.07 3.20
N ASP A 128 4.80 -13.86 4.51
CA ASP A 128 3.69 -14.27 5.36
C ASP A 128 2.40 -13.53 4.99
N LEU A 129 2.49 -12.22 4.71
CA LEU A 129 1.35 -11.45 4.20
C LEU A 129 0.83 -12.02 2.88
N ILE A 130 1.71 -12.32 1.92
CA ILE A 130 1.31 -12.90 0.63
C ILE A 130 0.68 -14.29 0.84
N SER A 131 1.24 -15.12 1.73
CA SER A 131 0.71 -16.44 2.07
C SER A 131 -0.69 -16.36 2.69
N ASN A 132 -0.86 -15.50 3.70
CA ASN A 132 -2.12 -15.28 4.40
C ASN A 132 -3.19 -14.63 3.49
N THR A 133 -2.77 -14.00 2.40
CA THR A 133 -3.66 -13.37 1.42
C THR A 133 -3.60 -14.06 0.06
N SER A 134 -3.18 -15.32 0.00
CA SER A 134 -2.84 -16.02 -1.24
C SER A 134 -3.99 -16.06 -2.26
N GLU A 135 -5.21 -16.26 -1.80
CA GLU A 135 -6.44 -16.28 -2.61
C GLU A 135 -6.98 -14.87 -2.95
N ASN A 136 -6.42 -13.82 -2.34
CA ASN A 136 -6.93 -12.46 -2.54
C ASN A 136 -6.53 -11.92 -3.91
N ILE A 137 -7.50 -11.28 -4.56
CA ILE A 137 -7.30 -10.43 -5.74
C ILE A 137 -7.13 -9.00 -5.23
N CYS A 138 -5.93 -8.43 -5.38
CA CYS A 138 -5.62 -7.08 -4.93
C CYS A 138 -6.51 -6.00 -5.61
N SER A 139 -6.64 -4.84 -4.97
CA SER A 139 -7.44 -3.70 -5.45
C SER A 139 -7.09 -3.32 -6.89
N MET A 140 -5.80 -3.16 -7.16
CA MET A 140 -5.29 -2.77 -8.48
C MET A 140 -5.69 -3.76 -9.59
N LEU A 141 -5.61 -5.07 -9.35
CA LEU A 141 -6.07 -6.07 -10.31
C LEU A 141 -7.59 -6.00 -10.53
N GLN A 142 -8.37 -5.70 -9.49
CA GLN A 142 -9.82 -5.49 -9.65
C GLN A 142 -10.12 -4.25 -10.50
N ASP A 143 -9.37 -3.17 -10.30
CA ASP A 143 -9.52 -1.93 -11.07
C ASP A 143 -9.11 -2.12 -12.54
N VAL A 144 -7.99 -2.79 -12.81
CA VAL A 144 -7.59 -3.17 -14.18
C VAL A 144 -8.68 -4.01 -14.86
N LYS A 145 -9.24 -5.02 -14.18
CA LYS A 145 -10.33 -5.85 -14.73
C LYS A 145 -11.61 -5.06 -15.01
N ARG A 146 -11.82 -3.93 -14.34
CA ARG A 146 -12.99 -3.06 -14.51
C ARG A 146 -12.75 -1.90 -15.47
N GLY A 147 -11.52 -1.72 -15.97
CA GLY A 147 -11.13 -0.55 -16.76
C GLY A 147 -11.12 0.75 -15.93
N ASN A 148 -10.89 0.66 -14.63
CA ASN A 148 -10.78 1.82 -13.76
C ASN A 148 -9.34 2.35 -13.73
N ILE A 149 -9.20 3.64 -13.44
CA ILE A 149 -7.91 4.24 -13.08
C ILE A 149 -7.40 3.58 -11.80
N THR A 150 -6.12 3.20 -11.78
CA THR A 150 -5.49 2.53 -10.64
C THR A 150 -4.75 3.50 -9.72
N GLU A 151 -4.36 3.02 -8.55
CA GLU A 151 -3.55 3.76 -7.58
C GLU A 151 -2.03 3.76 -7.88
N ILE A 152 -1.58 3.30 -9.06
CA ILE A 152 -0.14 3.08 -9.36
C ILE A 152 0.75 4.32 -9.16
N GLU A 153 0.25 5.51 -9.51
CA GLU A 153 0.96 6.78 -9.32
C GLU A 153 1.24 7.09 -7.85
N MET A 154 0.28 6.77 -6.99
CA MET A 154 0.38 7.00 -5.54
C MET A 154 1.22 5.91 -4.85
N LEU A 155 1.45 4.79 -5.55
CA LEU A 155 2.26 3.67 -5.08
C LEU A 155 3.67 3.75 -5.69
N SER A 156 3.91 3.05 -6.81
CA SER A 156 5.20 3.02 -7.49
C SER A 156 5.65 4.41 -7.94
N GLY A 157 4.74 5.27 -8.37
CA GLY A 157 5.07 6.64 -8.78
C GLY A 157 5.67 7.46 -7.64
N GLU A 158 5.13 7.36 -6.43
CA GLU A 158 5.67 8.07 -5.27
C GLU A 158 7.04 7.52 -4.84
N VAL A 159 7.25 6.21 -4.93
CA VAL A 159 8.58 5.59 -4.69
C VAL A 159 9.61 6.10 -5.70
N VAL A 160 9.26 6.11 -6.99
CA VAL A 160 10.13 6.60 -8.08
C VAL A 160 10.46 8.08 -7.88
N ARG A 161 9.45 8.92 -7.66
CA ARG A 161 9.62 10.35 -7.46
C ARG A 161 10.55 10.66 -6.28
N ARG A 162 10.42 9.93 -5.17
CA ARG A 162 11.31 10.08 -4.01
C ARG A 162 12.70 9.53 -4.27
N GLY A 163 12.80 8.40 -4.96
CA GLY A 163 14.07 7.84 -5.41
C GLY A 163 14.87 8.86 -6.23
N GLU A 164 14.23 9.50 -7.20
CA GLU A 164 14.85 10.56 -8.03
C GLU A 164 15.36 11.75 -7.21
N ILE A 165 14.57 12.24 -6.25
CA ILE A 165 14.96 13.35 -5.36
C ILE A 165 16.23 13.01 -4.57
N HIS A 166 16.35 11.76 -4.13
CA HIS A 166 17.45 11.29 -3.27
C HIS A 166 18.60 10.65 -4.05
N GLY A 167 18.50 10.54 -5.38
CA GLY A 167 19.48 9.82 -6.20
C GLY A 167 19.51 8.30 -5.94
N ILE A 168 18.41 7.71 -5.46
CA ILE A 168 18.27 6.28 -5.21
C ILE A 168 17.60 5.61 -6.42
N PRO A 169 18.23 4.64 -7.08
CA PRO A 169 17.66 3.97 -8.24
C PRO A 169 16.48 3.08 -7.84
N THR A 170 15.34 3.26 -8.53
CA THR A 170 14.14 2.43 -8.38
C THR A 170 13.62 1.90 -9.73
N PRO A 171 14.48 1.24 -10.55
CA PRO A 171 14.15 0.88 -11.93
C PRO A 171 12.99 -0.10 -12.04
N LYS A 172 12.84 -1.06 -11.11
CA LYS A 172 11.72 -2.01 -11.16
C LYS A 172 10.40 -1.31 -10.86
N ASN A 173 10.38 -0.43 -9.85
CA ASN A 173 9.20 0.39 -9.57
C ASN A 173 8.83 1.30 -10.75
N ALA A 174 9.82 1.90 -11.45
CA ALA A 174 9.57 2.71 -12.64
C ALA A 174 9.00 1.88 -13.82
N LEU A 175 9.47 0.65 -13.99
CA LEU A 175 8.94 -0.26 -15.00
C LEU A 175 7.49 -0.65 -14.70
N LEU A 176 7.19 -1.01 -13.45
CA LEU A 176 5.81 -1.35 -13.03
C LEU A 176 4.86 -0.18 -13.19
N LEU A 177 5.32 1.04 -12.86
CA LEU A 177 4.54 2.27 -13.07
C LEU A 177 4.09 2.37 -14.53
N THR A 178 5.05 2.26 -15.45
CA THR A 178 4.79 2.35 -16.90
C THR A 178 3.87 1.22 -17.38
N GLN A 179 4.11 -0.01 -16.93
CA GLN A 179 3.33 -1.17 -17.35
C GLN A 179 1.87 -1.08 -16.89
N VAL A 180 1.61 -0.71 -15.64
CA VAL A 180 0.25 -0.59 -15.12
C VAL A 180 -0.46 0.64 -15.69
N GLN A 181 0.24 1.73 -15.99
CA GLN A 181 -0.34 2.85 -16.77
C GLN A 181 -0.83 2.37 -18.14
N ALA A 182 -0.04 1.54 -18.84
CA ALA A 182 -0.43 1.01 -20.15
C ALA A 182 -1.61 0.02 -20.12
N LEU A 183 -1.97 -0.54 -18.95
CA LEU A 183 -3.15 -1.38 -18.78
C LEU A 183 -4.44 -0.58 -18.59
N GLN A 184 -4.35 0.72 -18.32
CA GLN A 184 -5.50 1.60 -18.11
C GLN A 184 -5.99 2.09 -19.48
N ILE A 185 -7.31 2.00 -19.70
CA ILE A 185 -7.99 2.32 -20.96
C ILE A 185 -8.67 3.68 -20.85
#